data_AF-A0A177XWS0-F1
#
_entry.id   AF-A0A177XWS0-F1
#
_cell.length_a   1.000
_cell.length_b   1.000
_cell.length_c   1.000
_cell.angle_alpha   90.00
_cell.angle_beta   90.00
_cell.angle_gamma   90.00
#
_symmetry.space_group_name_H-M   'P 1'
#
loop_
_entity.id
_entity.type
_entity.pdbx_description
1 polymer ?
#
loop_
_entity_poly.entity_id
_entity_poly.type
_entity_poly.pdbx_seq_one_letter_code
_entity_poly.pdbx_strand_id
1 'polypeptide(L)'
;MDLIRRLFGYEFLVPFIVTCLIYGMLFVFVYFVYKVVRSYIVKFYVSSVLDSETKQNIDRIITLAKIIDVPGELPDNYQSLWNSIYKNRNQRESMKSSIGIFELTIHNYKKSGREPTDLLEVIDLLDGFKVQALRQKKFFYETNEAINISLSYLLVSKHFLVSSDSL
;
A
#
# COMPACT_ATOMS: atom_id res chain seq x y z
N MET A 1 37.52 38.11 -23.16
CA MET A 1 36.49 37.36 -23.91
C MET A 1 37.01 36.04 -24.49
N ASP A 2 38.29 35.92 -24.87
CA ASP A 2 38.84 34.66 -25.42
C ASP A 2 38.98 33.49 -24.44
N LEU A 3 39.14 33.77 -23.13
CA LEU A 3 39.25 32.72 -22.12
C LEU A 3 37.94 31.92 -21.96
N ILE A 4 36.79 32.63 -22.04
CA ILE A 4 35.45 32.03 -21.99
C ILE A 4 35.16 31.26 -23.29
N ARG A 5 35.64 31.75 -24.43
CA ARG A 5 35.46 31.10 -25.74
C ARG A 5 36.28 29.82 -25.90
N ARG A 6 37.46 29.73 -25.25
CA ARG A 6 38.25 28.50 -25.15
C ARG A 6 37.71 27.52 -24.11
N LEU A 7 37.17 28.00 -22.98
CA LEU A 7 36.50 27.14 -21.99
C LEU A 7 35.23 26.48 -22.52
N PHE A 8 34.47 27.18 -23.36
CA PHE A 8 33.28 26.66 -24.06
C PHE A 8 33.56 26.24 -25.51
N GLY A 9 34.83 25.99 -25.85
CA GLY A 9 35.20 25.45 -27.16
C GLY A 9 34.67 24.03 -27.33
N TYR A 10 34.41 23.62 -28.57
CA TYR A 10 33.98 22.27 -28.94
C TYR A 10 34.85 21.17 -28.30
N GLU A 11 36.15 21.46 -28.14
CA GLU A 11 37.16 20.59 -27.51
C GLU A 11 36.92 20.30 -26.02
N PHE A 12 36.19 21.16 -25.30
CA PHE A 12 35.82 20.93 -23.89
C PHE A 12 34.37 20.46 -23.74
N LEU A 13 33.46 21.02 -24.55
CA LEU A 13 32.03 20.72 -24.49
C LEU A 13 31.73 19.26 -24.86
N VAL A 14 32.36 18.74 -25.92
CA VAL A 14 32.13 17.37 -26.39
C VAL A 14 32.57 16.32 -25.37
N PRO A 15 33.81 16.34 -24.84
CA PRO A 15 34.20 15.37 -23.80
C PRO A 15 33.39 15.55 -22.52
N PHE A 16 32.98 16.76 -22.15
CA PHE A 16 32.08 16.98 -21.01
C PHE A 16 30.71 16.30 -21.21
N ILE A 17 30.07 16.48 -22.38
CA ILE A 17 28.80 15.85 -22.71
C ILE A 17 28.93 14.32 -22.73
N VAL A 18 29.99 13.79 -23.36
CA VAL A 18 30.28 12.35 -23.38
C VAL A 18 30.43 11.79 -21.96
N THR A 19 31.14 12.52 -21.10
CA THR A 19 31.34 12.15 -19.69
C THR A 19 30.01 12.16 -18.92
N CYS A 20 29.19 13.20 -19.08
CA CYS A 20 27.85 13.27 -18.49
C CYS A 20 26.93 12.15 -18.98
N LEU A 21 26.99 11.78 -20.26
CA LEU A 21 26.21 10.67 -20.82
C LEU A 21 26.66 9.33 -20.25
N ILE A 22 27.97 9.07 -20.15
CA ILE A 22 28.50 7.83 -19.59
C ILE A 22 28.10 7.71 -18.12
N TYR A 23 28.33 8.73 -17.30
CA TYR A 23 27.94 8.70 -15.88
C TYR A 23 26.42 8.68 -15.69
N GLY A 24 25.66 9.38 -16.54
CA GLY A 24 24.20 9.35 -16.53
C GLY A 24 23.65 7.96 -16.83
N MET A 25 24.16 7.29 -17.88
CA MET A 25 23.80 5.93 -18.23
C MET A 25 24.20 4.93 -17.14
N LEU A 26 25.39 5.09 -16.55
CA LEU A 26 25.85 4.27 -15.44
C LEU A 26 24.97 4.45 -14.20
N PHE A 27 24.57 5.68 -13.87
CA PHE A 27 23.63 5.96 -12.80
C PHE A 27 22.27 5.30 -13.05
N VAL A 28 21.72 5.42 -14.26
CA VAL A 28 20.45 4.77 -14.64
C VAL A 28 20.57 3.25 -14.51
N PHE A 29 21.68 2.67 -14.95
CA PHE A 29 21.93 1.23 -14.85
C PHE A 29 22.03 0.76 -13.40
N VAL A 30 22.83 1.43 -12.56
CA VAL A 30 22.97 1.11 -11.14
C VAL A 30 21.63 1.26 -10.43
N TYR A 31 20.87 2.32 -10.74
CA TYR A 31 19.53 2.52 -10.19
C TYR A 31 18.55 1.42 -10.62
N PHE A 32 18.62 0.97 -11.87
CA PHE A 32 17.82 -0.14 -12.37
C PHE A 32 18.16 -1.45 -11.65
N VAL A 33 19.44 -1.77 -11.52
CA VAL A 33 19.90 -2.95 -10.77
C VAL A 33 19.43 -2.89 -9.32
N TYR A 34 19.58 -1.74 -8.66
CA TYR A 34 19.07 -1.53 -7.30
C TYR A 34 17.56 -1.79 -7.21
N LYS A 35 16.77 -1.26 -8.16
CA LYS A 35 15.31 -1.44 -8.19
C LYS A 35 14.93 -2.91 -8.36
N VAL A 36 15.63 -3.63 -9.25
CA VAL A 36 15.41 -5.06 -9.49
C VAL A 36 15.76 -5.87 -8.24
N VAL A 37 16.95 -5.67 -7.67
CA VAL A 37 17.39 -6.37 -6.45
C VAL A 37 16.43 -6.12 -5.29
N ARG A 38 16.01 -4.86 -5.07
CA ARG A 38 15.01 -4.53 -4.04
C ARG A 38 13.70 -5.28 -4.27
N SER A 39 13.20 -5.34 -5.51
CA SER A 39 11.98 -6.08 -5.84
C SER A 39 12.12 -7.58 -5.55
N TYR A 40 13.26 -8.18 -5.87
CA TYR A 40 13.55 -9.57 -5.55
C TYR A 40 13.58 -9.82 -4.04
N ILE A 41 14.23 -8.94 -3.27
CA ILE A 41 14.29 -9.05 -1.80
C ILE A 41 12.88 -8.97 -1.20
N VAL A 42 12.04 -8.04 -1.67
CA VAL A 42 10.65 -7.92 -1.19
C VAL A 42 9.86 -9.18 -1.52
N LYS A 43 9.92 -9.70 -2.75
CA LYS A 43 9.23 -10.94 -3.14
C LYS A 43 9.71 -12.15 -2.36
N PHE A 44 11.03 -12.29 -2.19
CA PHE A 44 11.63 -13.37 -1.42
C PHE A 44 11.20 -13.29 0.05
N TYR A 45 11.15 -12.08 0.62
CA TYR A 45 10.68 -11.85 1.98
C TYR A 45 9.23 -12.28 2.17
N VAL A 46 8.33 -11.84 1.29
CA VAL A 46 6.91 -12.25 1.29
C VAL A 46 6.79 -13.77 1.23
N SER A 47 7.59 -14.43 0.39
CA SER A 47 7.55 -15.89 0.23
C SER A 47 8.17 -16.67 1.38
N SER A 48 9.08 -16.10 2.16
CA SER A 48 9.87 -16.83 3.18
C SER A 48 9.48 -16.52 4.62
N VAL A 49 8.79 -15.40 4.87
CA VAL A 49 8.52 -14.91 6.23
C VAL A 49 7.03 -14.85 6.57
N LEU A 50 6.14 -14.82 5.58
CA LEU A 50 4.71 -14.99 5.84
C LEU A 50 4.43 -16.48 5.99
N ASP A 51 3.98 -16.89 7.19
CA ASP A 51 3.50 -18.25 7.41
C ASP A 51 2.36 -18.58 6.45
N SER A 52 2.23 -19.85 6.07
CA SER A 52 1.21 -20.30 5.10
C SER A 52 -0.20 -19.91 5.53
N GLU A 53 -0.49 -19.98 6.83
CA GLU A 53 -1.76 -19.55 7.41
C GLU A 53 -1.98 -18.03 7.24
N THR A 54 -0.95 -17.23 7.51
CA THR A 54 -1.00 -15.77 7.33
C THR A 54 -1.29 -15.41 5.89
N LYS A 55 -0.63 -16.09 4.94
CA LYS A 55 -0.84 -15.89 3.51
C LYS A 55 -2.27 -16.27 3.08
N GLN A 56 -2.78 -17.40 3.56
CA GLN A 56 -4.16 -17.82 3.30
C GLN A 56 -5.18 -16.84 3.85
N ASN A 57 -4.97 -16.33 5.08
CA ASN A 57 -5.84 -15.32 5.68
C ASN A 57 -5.85 -14.03 4.86
N ILE A 58 -4.68 -13.57 4.41
CA ILE A 58 -4.56 -12.41 3.53
C ILE A 58 -5.33 -12.62 2.21
N ASP A 59 -5.11 -13.75 1.54
CA ASP A 59 -5.79 -14.05 0.28
C ASP A 59 -7.31 -14.14 0.46
N ARG A 60 -7.77 -14.70 1.60
CA ARG A 60 -9.19 -14.83 1.95
C ARG A 60 -9.82 -13.47 2.25
N ILE A 61 -9.16 -12.61 3.02
CA ILE A 61 -9.58 -11.22 3.27
C ILE A 61 -9.74 -10.49 1.94
N ILE A 62 -8.74 -10.54 1.07
CA ILE A 62 -8.76 -9.84 -0.23
C ILE A 62 -9.90 -10.35 -1.12
N THR A 63 -10.12 -11.67 -1.12
CA THR A 63 -11.16 -12.29 -1.95
C THR A 63 -12.54 -11.88 -1.49
N LEU A 64 -12.82 -12.00 -0.19
CA LEU A 64 -14.12 -11.64 0.36
C LEU A 64 -14.36 -10.13 0.29
N ALA A 65 -13.34 -9.28 0.52
CA ALA A 65 -13.46 -7.83 0.42
C ALA A 65 -13.85 -7.35 -0.99
N LYS A 66 -13.51 -8.10 -2.04
CA LYS A 66 -13.94 -7.79 -3.42
C LYS A 66 -15.42 -8.09 -3.70
N ILE A 67 -16.02 -8.96 -2.89
CA ILE A 67 -17.41 -9.42 -3.05
C ILE A 67 -18.36 -8.55 -2.22
N ILE A 68 -17.85 -7.87 -1.18
CA ILE A 68 -18.62 -6.91 -0.39
C ILE A 68 -19.04 -5.75 -1.28
N ASP A 69 -20.33 -5.64 -1.54
CA ASP A 69 -20.93 -4.45 -2.12
C ASP A 69 -21.05 -3.37 -1.04
N VAL A 70 -20.59 -2.16 -1.36
CA VAL A 70 -20.67 -1.03 -0.43
C VAL A 70 -21.51 0.08 -1.03
N PRO A 71 -22.76 0.24 -0.58
CA PRO A 71 -23.63 1.30 -1.08
C PRO A 71 -23.09 2.69 -0.70
N GLY A 72 -23.49 3.70 -1.48
CA GLY A 72 -23.22 5.12 -1.21
C GLY A 72 -21.84 5.65 -1.62
N GLU A 73 -21.71 6.98 -1.67
CA GLU A 73 -20.45 7.67 -1.93
C GLU A 73 -19.54 7.68 -0.69
N LEU A 74 -18.22 7.70 -0.91
CA LEU A 74 -17.25 7.82 0.19
C LEU A 74 -17.29 9.26 0.74
N PRO A 75 -17.37 9.45 2.07
CA PRO A 75 -17.11 10.76 2.65
C PRO A 75 -15.74 11.29 2.20
N ASP A 76 -15.59 12.61 2.01
CA ASP A 76 -14.36 13.21 1.47
C ASP A 76 -13.09 12.78 2.23
N ASN A 77 -13.20 12.64 3.55
CA ASN A 77 -12.11 12.18 4.42
C ASN A 77 -11.70 10.72 4.13
N TYR A 78 -12.68 9.86 3.85
CA TYR A 78 -12.44 8.47 3.46
C TYR A 78 -11.84 8.37 2.07
N GLN A 79 -12.34 9.17 1.12
CA GLN A 79 -11.79 9.21 -0.23
C GLN A 79 -10.34 9.73 -0.24
N SER A 80 -10.06 10.75 0.57
CA SER A 80 -8.70 11.24 0.80
C SER A 80 -7.79 10.17 1.39
N LEU A 81 -8.26 9.43 2.40
CA LEU A 81 -7.50 8.36 3.02
C LEU A 81 -7.28 7.18 2.07
N TRP A 82 -8.30 6.77 1.32
CA TRP A 82 -8.21 5.73 0.28
C TRP A 82 -7.16 6.08 -0.77
N ASN A 83 -7.21 7.32 -1.28
CA ASN A 83 -6.22 7.84 -2.22
C ASN A 83 -4.83 7.96 -1.61
N SER A 84 -4.76 8.30 -0.32
CA SER A 84 -3.51 8.34 0.45
C SER A 84 -2.89 6.94 0.51
N ILE A 85 -3.65 5.89 0.84
CA ILE A 85 -3.15 4.51 0.87
C ILE A 85 -2.57 4.12 -0.49
N TYR A 86 -3.25 4.41 -1.59
CA TYR A 86 -2.72 4.10 -2.93
C TYR A 86 -1.43 4.87 -3.28
N LYS A 87 -1.27 6.10 -2.78
CA LYS A 87 -0.15 6.99 -3.15
C LYS A 87 1.00 7.00 -2.14
N ASN A 88 0.80 6.51 -0.92
CA ASN A 88 1.73 6.68 0.18
C ASN A 88 2.90 5.67 0.09
N ARG A 89 4.12 6.16 0.30
CA ARG A 89 5.32 5.30 0.45
C ARG A 89 5.42 4.68 1.84
N ASN A 90 4.65 5.16 2.82
CA ASN A 90 4.64 4.69 4.19
C ASN A 90 3.36 3.92 4.51
N GLN A 91 3.19 2.75 3.87
CA GLN A 91 2.01 1.91 4.02
C GLN A 91 1.80 1.40 5.45
N ARG A 92 2.85 1.41 6.29
CA ARG A 92 2.73 1.03 7.71
C ARG A 92 1.85 2.01 8.49
N GLU A 93 2.04 3.31 8.29
CA GLU A 93 1.22 4.31 8.97
C GLU A 93 -0.19 4.32 8.39
N SER A 94 -0.32 4.17 7.07
CA SER A 94 -1.60 3.94 6.39
C SER A 94 -2.37 2.74 6.96
N MET A 95 -1.70 1.61 7.20
CA MET A 95 -2.29 0.43 7.83
C MET A 95 -2.77 0.72 9.25
N LYS A 96 -1.96 1.39 10.09
CA LYS A 96 -2.35 1.78 11.45
C LYS A 96 -3.61 2.65 11.45
N SER A 97 -3.66 3.66 10.57
CA SER A 97 -4.83 4.52 10.45
C SER A 97 -6.07 3.73 10.02
N SER A 98 -5.92 2.80 9.08
CA SER A 98 -7.02 1.95 8.60
C SER A 98 -7.55 1.02 9.71
N ILE A 99 -6.63 0.42 10.48
CA ILE A 99 -6.97 -0.40 11.65
C ILE A 99 -7.70 0.43 12.71
N GLY A 100 -7.20 1.62 13.04
CA GLY A 100 -7.83 2.48 14.04
C GLY A 100 -9.26 2.90 13.65
N ILE A 101 -9.49 3.20 12.38
CA ILE A 101 -10.83 3.49 11.85
C ILE A 101 -11.73 2.26 11.95
N PHE A 102 -11.23 1.08 11.57
CA PHE A 102 -11.96 -0.18 11.71
C PHE A 102 -12.35 -0.47 13.15
N GLU A 103 -11.45 -0.30 14.11
CA GLU A 103 -11.75 -0.50 15.53
C GLU A 103 -12.82 0.45 16.03
N LEU A 104 -12.75 1.74 15.67
CA LEU A 104 -13.77 2.72 16.02
C LEU A 104 -15.13 2.37 15.40
N THR A 105 -15.15 1.92 14.15
CA THR A 105 -16.39 1.55 13.47
C THR A 105 -17.02 0.30 14.10
N ILE A 106 -16.25 -0.76 14.30
CA ILE A 106 -16.75 -2.01 14.89
C ILE A 106 -17.18 -1.82 16.35
N HIS A 107 -16.50 -0.96 17.11
CA HIS A 107 -16.90 -0.66 18.48
C HIS A 107 -18.28 0.02 18.57
N ASN A 108 -18.59 0.89 17.61
CA ASN A 108 -19.87 1.60 17.55
C ASN A 108 -20.98 0.79 16.83
N TYR A 109 -20.61 -0.32 16.20
CA TYR A 109 -21.52 -1.13 15.43
C TYR A 109 -22.39 -2.03 16.33
N LYS A 110 -23.70 -2.00 16.11
CA LYS A 110 -24.66 -2.91 16.75
C LYS A 110 -25.09 -3.96 15.73
N LYS A 111 -24.77 -5.23 16.02
CA LYS A 111 -25.15 -6.37 15.18
C LYS A 111 -26.67 -6.43 15.00
N SER A 112 -27.14 -6.32 13.77
CA SER A 112 -28.56 -6.32 13.43
C SER A 112 -29.08 -7.73 13.08
N GLY A 113 -28.18 -8.70 12.89
CA GLY A 113 -28.51 -10.09 12.58
C GLY A 113 -28.90 -10.33 11.13
N ARG A 114 -28.85 -9.29 10.29
CA ARG A 114 -29.15 -9.32 8.84
C ARG A 114 -27.90 -9.23 7.98
N GLU A 115 -26.72 -9.30 8.58
CA GLU A 115 -25.47 -9.12 7.87
C GLU A 115 -25.16 -10.31 6.96
N PRO A 116 -24.61 -10.08 5.76
CA PRO A 116 -24.10 -11.15 4.92
C PRO A 116 -23.05 -11.98 5.66
N THR A 117 -23.09 -13.30 5.51
CA THR A 117 -22.10 -14.21 6.10
C THR A 117 -20.67 -13.85 5.70
N ASP A 118 -20.46 -13.47 4.43
CA ASP A 118 -19.16 -13.07 3.90
C ASP A 118 -18.61 -11.81 4.59
N LEU A 119 -19.49 -10.86 4.96
CA LEU A 119 -19.10 -9.65 5.67
C LEU A 119 -18.65 -9.97 7.10
N LEU A 120 -19.38 -10.83 7.80
CA LEU A 120 -19.02 -11.28 9.15
C LEU A 120 -17.69 -12.03 9.14
N GLU A 121 -17.47 -12.88 8.14
CA GLU A 121 -16.22 -13.62 8.00
C GLU A 121 -15.01 -12.68 7.75
N VAL A 122 -15.16 -11.65 6.91
CA VAL A 122 -14.11 -10.64 6.71
C VAL A 122 -13.80 -9.89 7.99
N ILE A 123 -14.80 -9.56 8.79
CA ILE A 123 -14.60 -8.86 10.06
C ILE A 123 -13.79 -9.72 11.01
N ASP A 124 -14.16 -10.98 11.18
CA ASP A 124 -13.45 -11.90 12.07
C ASP A 124 -11.99 -12.11 11.62
N LEU A 125 -11.77 -12.25 10.31
CA LEU A 125 -10.43 -12.37 9.73
C LEU A 125 -9.60 -11.10 9.91
N LEU A 126 -10.19 -9.92 9.66
CA LEU A 126 -9.54 -8.63 9.85
C LEU A 126 -9.21 -8.42 11.33
N ASP A 127 -10.16 -8.66 12.23
CA ASP A 127 -9.99 -8.48 13.67
C ASP A 127 -8.85 -9.34 14.23
N GLY A 128 -8.83 -10.63 13.86
CA GLY A 128 -7.73 -11.55 14.20
C GLY A 128 -6.39 -11.16 13.56
N PHE A 129 -6.41 -10.53 12.39
CA PHE A 129 -5.19 -10.14 11.68
C PHE A 129 -4.57 -8.82 12.17
N LYS A 130 -5.30 -7.93 12.85
CA LYS A 130 -4.78 -6.60 13.29
C LYS A 130 -3.43 -6.65 14.00
N VAL A 131 -3.30 -7.53 14.99
CA VAL A 131 -2.06 -7.65 15.80
C VAL A 131 -0.91 -8.16 14.94
N GLN A 132 -1.18 -9.12 14.06
CA GLN A 132 -0.18 -9.66 13.14
C GLN A 132 0.23 -8.60 12.11
N ALA A 133 -0.73 -7.85 11.56
CA ALA A 133 -0.50 -6.78 10.60
C ALA A 133 0.49 -5.75 11.12
N LEU A 134 0.36 -5.32 12.38
CA LEU A 134 1.26 -4.33 13.01
C LEU A 134 2.65 -4.86 13.35
N ARG A 135 2.80 -6.18 13.49
CA ARG A 135 4.07 -6.88 13.80
C ARG A 135 4.86 -7.29 12.56
N GLN A 136 4.29 -7.12 11.36
CA GLN A 136 4.99 -7.42 10.11
C GLN A 136 6.27 -6.57 9.95
N LYS A 137 7.30 -7.13 9.30
CA LYS A 137 8.53 -6.38 9.04
C LYS A 137 8.31 -5.31 7.97
N LYS A 138 9.21 -4.33 7.95
CA LYS A 138 9.17 -3.17 7.04
C LYS A 138 8.88 -3.52 5.58
N PHE A 139 9.46 -4.60 5.06
CA PHE A 139 9.31 -5.01 3.66
C PHE A 139 7.89 -5.46 3.28
N PHE A 140 7.09 -5.98 4.23
CA PHE A 140 5.68 -6.31 3.97
C PHE A 140 4.89 -5.09 3.53
N TYR A 141 5.13 -3.94 4.15
CA TYR A 141 4.46 -2.69 3.83
C TYR A 141 4.90 -2.10 2.48
N GLU A 142 5.77 -2.76 1.72
CA GLU A 142 6.09 -2.37 0.35
C GLU A 142 5.29 -3.18 -0.69
N THR A 143 4.41 -4.08 -0.24
CA THR A 143 3.72 -5.04 -1.11
C THR A 143 2.28 -4.63 -1.41
N ASN A 144 1.72 -5.19 -2.49
CA ASN A 144 0.33 -4.95 -2.88
C ASN A 144 -0.66 -5.58 -1.89
N GLU A 145 -0.27 -6.67 -1.23
CA GLU A 145 -1.08 -7.31 -0.19
C GLU A 145 -1.30 -6.34 0.98
N ALA A 146 -0.25 -5.63 1.44
CA ALA A 146 -0.39 -4.66 2.51
C ALA A 146 -1.33 -3.49 2.13
N ILE A 147 -1.29 -3.04 0.86
CA ILE A 147 -2.22 -2.05 0.31
C ILE A 147 -3.65 -2.61 0.35
N ASN A 148 -3.87 -3.80 -0.21
CA ASN A 148 -5.20 -4.39 -0.31
C ASN A 148 -5.84 -4.68 1.05
N ILE A 149 -5.06 -5.14 2.03
CA ILE A 149 -5.56 -5.35 3.40
C ILE A 149 -5.91 -4.00 4.06
N SER A 150 -5.06 -2.97 3.90
CA SER A 150 -5.36 -1.62 4.42
C SER A 150 -6.69 -1.10 3.84
N LEU A 151 -6.89 -1.30 2.54
CA LEU A 151 -8.15 -0.96 1.86
C LEU A 151 -9.32 -1.80 2.34
N SER A 152 -9.11 -3.09 2.65
CA SER A 152 -10.15 -3.98 3.17
C SER A 152 -10.66 -3.51 4.53
N TYR A 153 -9.77 -3.05 5.42
CA TYR A 153 -10.16 -2.40 6.68
C TYR A 153 -11.07 -1.19 6.43
N LEU A 154 -10.68 -0.28 5.52
CA LEU A 154 -11.49 0.89 5.20
C LEU A 154 -12.83 0.54 4.53
N LEU A 155 -12.84 -0.49 3.68
CA LEU A 155 -14.03 -0.93 2.96
C LEU A 155 -15.09 -1.45 3.93
N VAL A 156 -14.68 -2.29 4.88
CA VAL A 156 -15.59 -2.82 5.92
C VAL A 156 -16.05 -1.70 6.84
N SER A 157 -15.15 -0.78 7.23
CA SER A 157 -15.55 0.42 7.98
C SER A 157 -16.61 1.26 7.25
N LYS A 158 -16.44 1.46 5.93
CA LYS A 158 -17.40 2.19 5.11
C LYS A 158 -18.76 1.49 5.12
N HIS A 159 -18.77 0.17 4.93
CA HIS A 159 -20.02 -0.61 4.88
C HIS A 159 -20.88 -0.33 6.13
N PHE A 160 -20.27 -0.30 7.31
CA PHE A 160 -21.00 -0.02 8.55
C PHE A 160 -21.41 1.44 8.72
N LEU A 161 -20.54 2.40 8.37
CA LEU A 161 -20.89 3.82 8.49
C LEU A 161 -22.06 4.22 7.58
N VAL A 162 -22.09 3.72 6.34
CA VAL A 162 -23.20 4.02 5.43
C VAL A 162 -24.46 3.29 5.86
N SER A 163 -24.34 2.07 6.42
CA SER A 163 -25.50 1.35 6.95
C SER A 163 -26.15 2.04 8.15
N SER A 164 -25.38 2.76 8.98
CA SER A 164 -25.90 3.46 10.16
C SER A 164 -26.67 4.74 9.84
N ASP A 165 -26.40 5.39 8.70
CA ASP A 165 -27.10 6.62 8.27
C ASP A 165 -28.48 6.36 7.63
N SER A 166 -28.88 5.09 7.47
CA SER A 166 -30.20 4.70 6.94
C SER A 166 -31.29 4.46 8.00
N LEU A 167 -31.04 4.84 9.26
CA LEU A 167 -31.96 4.67 10.39
C LEU A 167 -32.61 5.99 10.83
#